data_AF-A0A0H5CE36-F1
#
_entry.id   AF-A0A0H5CE36-F1
#
_cell.length_a   1.000
_cell.length_b   1.000
_cell.length_c   1.000
_cell.angle_alpha   90.00
_cell.angle_beta   90.00
_cell.angle_gamma   90.00
#
_symmetry.space_group_name_H-M   'P 1'
#
loop_
_entity.id
_entity.type
_entity.pdbx_description
1 polymer ?
#
loop_
_entity_poly.entity_id
_entity_poly.type
_entity_poly.pdbx_seq_one_letter_code
_entity_poly.pdbx_strand_id
1 'polypeptide(L)'
;MDSPFALTWANHNVADAEDYKRIRTRVVRRVHKLRKYLSIQQRKTKQYSHHSISAEDVGKDYKYWLIALLSLERDFCYAMELKSLSQLDAKLDTRAKHKLFLTRLKRSVQECDSLVQLVGGIDANSTNELELLVYREFINAQQSMALKQWDSAIAQLSLARVGLQFLEEHGNAENFGKYKGVIDSDIDSLLIGAIHKSSKNYSSDIGEVAKSVVSLRSDSRVYQLISSVDDSFLKPSGESKSVKELQWRSYTAKIKDDSLGRTLYKIQTCPLESMDDFDTLNNLISQASESHSMWLQNEIKEEDDEILTSYLQYTHVLTSLRRNVKLLGTVKPTEALTLLDKINQEVESLEEIPGVFNDDELYETLQGMKHYYNSLKLKHIADFYFSQKQFKESLLLSSKVCESLEDVKISIPFEFINDDTVKELHAQVKTLVTNSQILAQLSQSSTSDSLADDVSRGLTRDSTIVNLNMTPISVKPVLFDVAFNYIHQQDQPQPQQQATPSVTKAQVGNEANSSDKKKGFFGIFGR
;
A
#
# COMPACT_ATOMS: atom_id res chain seq x y z
N MET A 1 -0.96 22.20 -30.84
CA MET A 1 0.50 21.90 -30.90
C MET A 1 0.66 20.47 -30.40
N ASP A 2 1.30 19.60 -31.17
CA ASP A 2 1.69 18.27 -30.68
C ASP A 2 2.63 18.45 -29.48
N SER A 3 2.54 17.56 -28.49
CA SER A 3 3.35 17.68 -27.28
C SER A 3 4.84 17.50 -27.62
N PRO A 4 5.72 18.48 -27.29
CA PRO A 4 7.14 18.40 -27.57
C PRO A 4 7.75 17.11 -27.03
N PHE A 5 7.32 16.71 -25.82
CA PHE A 5 7.81 15.52 -25.13
C PHE A 5 7.47 14.22 -25.87
N ALA A 6 6.25 14.09 -26.41
CA ALA A 6 5.87 12.90 -27.15
C ALA A 6 6.55 12.81 -28.52
N LEU A 7 6.96 13.92 -29.12
CA LEU A 7 7.65 13.92 -30.40
C LEU A 7 9.14 13.58 -30.31
N THR A 8 9.75 13.79 -29.14
CA THR A 8 11.18 13.59 -28.89
C THR A 8 11.40 12.43 -27.92
N TRP A 9 11.55 12.76 -26.64
CA TRP A 9 12.15 11.94 -25.61
C TRP A 9 11.30 10.71 -25.27
N ALA A 10 9.98 10.87 -25.21
CA ALA A 10 9.06 9.84 -24.72
C ALA A 10 8.87 8.64 -25.67
N ASN A 11 9.26 8.77 -26.94
CA ASN A 11 9.09 7.73 -27.96
C ASN A 11 10.39 6.97 -28.24
N HIS A 12 11.44 7.22 -27.45
CA HIS A 12 12.69 6.49 -27.53
C HIS A 12 12.57 5.15 -26.80
N ASN A 13 12.08 4.12 -27.48
CA ASN A 13 12.34 2.74 -27.04
C ASN A 13 13.79 2.40 -27.44
N VAL A 14 14.75 2.95 -26.70
CA VAL A 14 16.16 2.90 -27.09
C VAL A 14 16.95 2.12 -26.06
N ALA A 15 17.45 0.96 -26.49
CA ALA A 15 18.40 0.15 -25.74
C ALA A 15 19.83 0.33 -26.28
N ASP A 16 19.98 0.47 -27.61
CA ASP A 16 21.27 0.35 -28.28
C ASP A 16 21.68 1.57 -29.12
N ALA A 17 22.99 1.64 -29.43
CA ALA A 17 23.57 2.65 -30.32
C ALA A 17 22.90 2.69 -31.71
N GLU A 18 22.46 1.53 -32.22
CA GLU A 18 21.78 1.45 -33.52
C GLU A 18 20.42 2.13 -33.52
N ASP A 19 19.70 2.11 -32.40
CA ASP A 19 18.38 2.72 -32.32
C ASP A 19 18.47 4.24 -32.33
N TYR A 20 19.46 4.82 -31.63
CA TYR A 20 19.77 6.26 -31.75
C TYR A 20 20.10 6.66 -33.20
N LYS A 21 20.86 5.82 -33.92
CA LYS A 21 21.15 6.04 -35.35
C LYS A 21 19.88 5.98 -36.21
N ARG A 22 18.97 5.03 -35.95
CA ARG A 22 17.69 4.92 -36.67
C ARG A 22 16.81 6.14 -36.42
N ILE A 23 16.69 6.60 -35.18
CA ILE A 23 15.95 7.81 -34.82
C ILE A 23 16.56 9.02 -35.52
N ARG A 24 17.88 9.21 -35.42
CA ARG A 24 18.59 10.30 -36.08
C ARG A 24 18.33 10.34 -37.59
N THR A 25 18.41 9.19 -38.28
CA THR A 25 18.13 9.14 -39.73
C THR A 25 16.68 9.47 -40.07
N ARG A 26 15.72 9.01 -39.26
CA ARG A 26 14.29 9.35 -39.40
C ARG A 26 14.05 10.85 -39.22
N VAL A 27 14.64 11.44 -38.17
CA VAL A 27 14.53 12.86 -37.85
C VAL A 27 15.14 13.71 -38.96
N VAL A 28 16.33 13.38 -39.46
CA VAL A 28 16.98 14.07 -40.60
C VAL A 28 16.08 14.06 -41.84
N ARG A 29 15.48 12.91 -42.18
CA ARG A 29 14.54 12.81 -43.31
C ARG A 29 13.30 13.67 -43.09
N ARG A 30 12.75 13.70 -41.88
CA ARG A 30 11.57 14.52 -41.52
C ARG A 30 11.90 16.01 -41.62
N VAL A 31 13.03 16.46 -41.07
CA VAL A 31 13.52 17.84 -41.20
C VAL A 31 13.70 18.23 -42.66
N HIS A 32 14.28 17.36 -43.48
CA HIS A 32 14.44 17.64 -44.92
C HIS A 32 13.10 17.82 -45.64
N LYS A 33 12.12 16.95 -45.37
CA LYS A 33 10.76 17.06 -45.92
C LYS A 33 10.07 18.36 -45.49
N LEU A 34 10.18 18.73 -44.22
CA LEU A 34 9.60 19.97 -43.69
C LEU A 34 10.27 21.21 -44.30
N ARG A 35 11.59 21.22 -44.43
CA ARG A 35 12.31 22.31 -45.12
C ARG A 35 11.94 22.42 -46.60
N LYS A 36 11.65 21.29 -47.27
CA LYS A 36 11.12 21.28 -48.63
C LYS A 36 9.72 21.89 -48.70
N TYR A 37 8.85 21.49 -47.78
CA TYR A 37 7.48 21.97 -47.70
C TYR A 37 7.42 23.49 -47.49
N LEU A 38 8.23 24.01 -46.57
CA LEU A 38 8.32 25.45 -46.27
C LEU A 38 9.21 26.23 -47.25
N SER A 39 9.72 25.58 -48.30
CA SER A 39 10.61 26.20 -49.30
C SER A 39 11.87 26.89 -48.73
N ILE A 40 12.38 26.43 -47.58
CA ILE A 40 13.62 26.92 -46.92
C ILE A 40 14.88 26.33 -47.61
N GLN A 41 14.71 25.62 -48.72
CA GLN A 41 15.81 24.94 -49.41
C GLN A 41 16.69 25.92 -50.17
N GLN A 42 17.98 25.97 -49.82
CA GLN A 42 18.97 26.71 -50.60
C GLN A 42 19.52 25.81 -51.71
N ARG A 43 19.22 26.17 -52.97
CA ARG A 43 19.71 25.44 -54.16
C ARG A 43 21.16 25.79 -54.54
N LYS A 44 21.67 26.94 -54.05
CA LYS A 44 23.00 27.46 -54.41
C LYS A 44 24.02 27.14 -53.31
N THR A 45 24.87 26.14 -53.54
CA THR A 45 25.92 25.71 -52.59
C THR A 45 27.02 26.75 -52.36
N LYS A 46 27.24 27.69 -53.30
CA LYS A 46 28.26 28.74 -53.20
C LYS A 46 27.88 29.93 -52.30
N GLN A 47 26.61 30.11 -51.97
CA GLN A 47 26.10 31.20 -51.13
C GLN A 47 25.23 30.63 -50.01
N TYR A 48 25.78 29.64 -49.29
CA TYR A 48 25.07 29.04 -48.18
C TYR A 48 24.96 30.05 -47.03
N SER A 49 23.74 30.38 -46.62
CA SER A 49 23.47 31.15 -45.41
C SER A 49 22.60 30.32 -44.46
N HIS A 50 22.96 30.29 -43.18
CA HIS A 50 22.16 29.59 -42.20
C HIS A 50 20.88 30.38 -41.93
N HIS A 51 19.71 29.84 -42.29
CA HIS A 51 18.43 30.43 -41.94
C HIS A 51 18.10 30.09 -40.47
N SER A 52 18.28 31.06 -39.58
CA SER A 52 17.82 31.02 -38.19
C SER A 52 16.31 31.24 -38.14
N ILE A 53 15.61 30.38 -37.42
CA ILE A 53 14.15 30.46 -37.27
C ILE A 53 13.83 31.59 -36.30
N SER A 54 13.02 32.56 -36.72
CA SER A 54 12.62 33.71 -35.90
C SER A 54 11.23 33.50 -35.29
N ALA A 55 10.89 34.28 -34.25
CA ALA A 55 9.55 34.24 -33.63
C ALA A 55 8.43 34.60 -34.63
N GLU A 56 8.71 35.50 -35.58
CA GLU A 56 7.78 35.86 -36.65
C GLU A 56 7.49 34.69 -37.61
N ASP A 57 8.46 33.80 -37.81
CA ASP A 57 8.28 32.62 -38.67
C ASP A 57 7.44 31.54 -37.97
N VAL A 58 7.57 31.42 -36.64
CA VAL A 58 6.73 30.53 -35.83
C VAL A 58 5.27 31.01 -35.82
N GLY A 59 5.05 32.33 -35.78
CA GLY A 59 3.71 32.92 -35.89
C GLY A 59 3.02 32.67 -37.23
N LYS A 60 3.79 32.43 -38.31
CA LYS A 60 3.24 32.12 -39.65
C LYS A 60 2.85 30.65 -39.81
N ASP A 61 3.72 29.73 -39.41
CA ASP A 61 3.43 28.28 -39.46
C ASP A 61 4.16 27.56 -38.30
N TYR A 62 3.42 26.75 -37.54
CA TYR A 62 3.94 25.93 -36.44
C TYR A 62 5.05 24.96 -36.88
N LYS A 63 5.12 24.63 -38.17
CA LYS A 63 6.15 23.74 -38.73
C LYS A 63 7.56 24.30 -38.60
N TYR A 64 7.73 25.62 -38.50
CA TYR A 64 9.05 26.22 -38.22
C TYR A 64 9.55 25.81 -36.83
N TRP A 65 8.67 25.85 -35.81
CA TRP A 65 8.98 25.36 -34.48
C TRP A 65 9.30 23.85 -34.49
N LEU A 66 8.51 23.06 -35.24
CA LEU A 66 8.77 21.63 -35.38
C LEU A 66 10.14 21.32 -36.02
N ILE A 67 10.61 22.13 -36.97
CA ILE A 67 11.95 21.99 -37.53
C ILE A 67 13.03 22.25 -36.48
N ALA A 68 12.85 23.25 -35.62
CA ALA A 68 13.78 23.56 -34.55
C ALA A 68 13.82 22.42 -33.52
N LEU A 69 12.66 21.94 -33.05
CA LEU A 69 12.57 20.79 -32.13
C LEU A 69 13.22 19.52 -32.71
N LEU A 70 12.97 19.21 -33.97
CA LEU A 70 13.58 18.05 -34.63
C LEU A 70 15.08 18.25 -34.90
N SER A 71 15.56 19.49 -35.04
CA SER A 71 17.00 19.76 -35.19
C SER A 71 17.74 19.55 -33.87
N LEU A 72 17.12 19.98 -32.76
CA LEU A 72 17.56 19.70 -31.40
C LEU A 72 17.67 18.18 -31.17
N GLU A 73 16.58 17.46 -31.45
CA GLU A 73 16.49 16.01 -31.27
C GLU A 73 17.54 15.25 -32.09
N ARG A 74 17.83 15.71 -33.31
CA ARG A 74 18.90 15.14 -34.15
C ARG A 74 20.26 15.25 -33.47
N ASP A 75 20.61 16.43 -32.95
CA ASP A 75 21.93 16.65 -32.34
C ASP A 75 22.04 15.93 -30.99
N PHE A 76 20.96 15.85 -30.22
CA PHE A 76 20.88 15.05 -28.99
C PHE A 76 21.06 13.55 -29.28
N CYS A 77 20.26 12.97 -30.18
CA CYS A 77 20.39 11.57 -30.60
C CYS A 77 21.80 11.25 -31.11
N TYR A 78 22.44 12.20 -31.81
CA TYR A 78 23.81 11.97 -32.29
C TYR A 78 24.81 11.92 -31.13
N ALA A 79 24.65 12.76 -30.12
CA ALA A 79 25.48 12.69 -28.93
C ALA A 79 25.28 11.35 -28.18
N MET A 80 24.05 10.89 -28.03
CA MET A 80 23.75 9.62 -27.35
C MET A 80 24.23 8.38 -28.14
N GLU A 81 24.18 8.42 -29.48
CA GLU A 81 24.82 7.43 -30.36
C GLU A 81 26.33 7.35 -30.09
N LEU A 82 27.00 8.50 -29.97
CA LEU A 82 28.44 8.53 -29.67
C LEU A 82 28.75 8.04 -28.25
N LYS A 83 27.91 8.39 -27.27
CA LYS A 83 28.03 7.94 -25.88
C LYS A 83 27.91 6.43 -25.76
N SER A 84 26.86 5.84 -26.35
CA SER A 84 26.64 4.39 -26.35
C SER A 84 27.77 3.64 -27.08
N LEU A 85 28.22 4.13 -28.24
CA LEU A 85 29.37 3.53 -28.95
C LEU A 85 30.66 3.56 -28.12
N SER A 86 30.91 4.63 -27.35
CA SER A 86 32.07 4.72 -26.48
C SER A 86 32.03 3.76 -25.29
N GLN A 87 30.83 3.41 -24.81
CA GLN A 87 30.63 2.45 -23.73
C GLN A 87 30.82 1.00 -24.19
N LEU A 88 30.51 0.70 -25.47
CA LEU A 88 30.60 -0.64 -26.04
C LEU A 88 32.04 -1.04 -26.40
N ASP A 89 32.84 -0.12 -26.94
CA ASP A 89 34.22 -0.41 -27.34
C ASP A 89 35.16 0.75 -26.99
N ALA A 90 36.05 0.51 -26.03
CA ALA A 90 37.07 1.47 -25.63
C ALA A 90 38.02 1.86 -26.78
N LYS A 91 38.19 1.01 -27.81
CA LYS A 91 38.99 1.33 -29.01
C LYS A 91 38.28 2.35 -29.91
N LEU A 92 36.95 2.42 -29.86
CA LEU A 92 36.16 3.41 -30.59
C LEU A 92 36.19 4.77 -29.91
N ASP A 93 36.60 4.87 -28.64
CA ASP A 93 36.71 6.13 -27.89
C ASP A 93 38.00 6.90 -28.25
N THR A 94 37.97 7.54 -29.41
CA THR A 94 39.03 8.46 -29.82
C THR A 94 38.76 9.86 -29.27
N ARG A 95 39.80 10.58 -28.84
CA ARG A 95 39.72 11.99 -28.40
C ARG A 95 38.90 12.89 -29.33
N ALA A 96 38.96 12.65 -30.65
CA ALA A 96 38.18 13.38 -31.65
C ALA A 96 36.66 13.10 -31.56
N LYS A 97 36.27 11.84 -31.32
CA LYS A 97 34.86 11.45 -31.13
C LYS A 97 34.32 11.91 -29.79
N HIS A 98 35.11 11.83 -28.72
CA HIS A 98 34.75 12.41 -27.42
C HIS A 98 34.56 13.94 -27.53
N LYS A 99 35.44 14.64 -28.24
CA LYS A 99 35.26 16.06 -28.55
C LYS A 99 33.97 16.30 -29.35
N LEU A 100 33.69 15.47 -30.35
CA LEU A 100 32.46 15.56 -31.14
C LEU A 100 31.21 15.38 -30.28
N PHE A 101 31.20 14.37 -29.41
CA PHE A 101 30.13 14.13 -28.43
C PHE A 101 29.84 15.38 -27.59
N LEU A 102 30.87 15.96 -26.96
CA LEU A 102 30.73 17.18 -26.17
C LEU A 102 30.24 18.37 -27.00
N THR A 103 30.73 18.53 -28.24
CA THR A 103 30.27 19.61 -29.12
C THR A 103 28.81 19.45 -29.54
N ARG A 104 28.33 18.22 -29.73
CA ARG A 104 26.93 17.94 -30.07
C ARG A 104 26.01 18.18 -28.90
N LEU A 105 26.37 17.77 -27.68
CA LEU A 105 25.61 18.10 -26.48
C LEU A 105 25.54 19.61 -26.25
N LYS A 106 26.68 20.31 -26.32
CA LYS A 106 26.70 21.78 -26.15
C LYS A 106 25.80 22.48 -27.17
N ARG A 107 25.81 22.02 -28.42
CA ARG A 107 24.94 22.55 -29.47
C ARG A 107 23.46 22.25 -29.16
N SER A 108 23.16 21.05 -28.66
CA SER A 108 21.81 20.67 -28.22
C SER A 108 21.29 21.63 -27.16
N VAL A 109 22.09 21.96 -26.15
CA VAL A 109 21.71 22.93 -25.11
C VAL A 109 21.44 24.31 -25.73
N GLN A 110 22.31 24.81 -26.59
CA GLN A 110 22.13 26.11 -27.25
C GLN A 110 20.86 26.17 -28.13
N GLU A 111 20.57 25.11 -28.87
CA GLU A 111 19.36 25.01 -29.69
C GLU A 111 18.10 24.93 -28.80
N CYS A 112 18.18 24.24 -27.65
CA CYS A 112 17.09 24.16 -26.67
C CYS A 112 16.82 25.50 -25.97
N ASP A 113 17.86 26.22 -25.56
CA ASP A 113 17.72 27.56 -24.96
C ASP A 113 17.08 28.55 -25.93
N SER A 114 17.49 28.49 -27.20
CA SER A 114 16.89 29.30 -28.26
C SER A 114 15.42 28.95 -28.46
N LEU A 115 15.05 27.67 -28.38
CA LEU A 115 13.66 27.22 -28.47
C LEU A 115 12.79 27.71 -27.31
N VAL A 116 13.31 27.66 -26.08
CA VAL A 116 12.58 28.17 -24.90
C VAL A 116 12.34 29.67 -25.00
N GLN A 117 13.32 30.43 -25.49
CA GLN A 117 13.16 31.88 -25.73
C GLN A 117 12.08 32.18 -26.78
N LEU A 118 11.98 31.36 -27.83
CA LEU A 118 10.94 31.51 -28.87
C LEU A 118 9.53 31.23 -28.33
N VAL A 119 9.38 30.30 -27.38
CA VAL A 119 8.10 29.95 -26.77
C VAL A 119 7.62 31.02 -25.79
N GLY A 120 8.54 31.71 -25.09
CA GLY A 120 8.20 32.77 -24.13
C GLY A 120 7.48 34.00 -24.72
N GLY A 121 7.33 34.10 -26.06
CA GLY A 121 6.62 35.19 -26.74
C GLY A 121 5.31 34.80 -27.43
N ILE A 122 4.93 33.51 -27.44
CA ILE A 122 3.78 33.01 -28.21
C ILE A 122 2.95 32.11 -27.30
N ASP A 123 1.77 32.59 -26.88
CA ASP A 123 0.75 31.92 -26.08
C ASP A 123 0.89 30.38 -26.08
N ALA A 124 1.60 29.87 -25.07
CA ALA A 124 1.93 28.47 -24.97
C ALA A 124 1.08 27.86 -23.86
N ASN A 125 0.31 26.82 -24.20
CA ASN A 125 -0.29 25.92 -23.20
C ASN A 125 0.75 25.62 -22.12
N SER A 126 0.45 25.94 -20.86
CA SER A 126 1.37 25.81 -19.72
C SER A 126 2.03 24.44 -19.64
N THR A 127 1.30 23.38 -20.01
CA THR A 127 1.79 22.00 -20.10
C THR A 127 2.91 21.81 -21.13
N ASN A 128 2.77 22.37 -22.33
CA ASN A 128 3.78 22.22 -23.40
C ASN A 128 5.03 23.05 -23.11
N GLU A 129 4.87 24.22 -22.47
CA GLU A 129 6.00 25.01 -21.97
C GLU A 129 6.76 24.21 -20.91
N LEU A 130 6.06 23.60 -19.96
CA LEU A 130 6.67 22.80 -18.90
C LEU A 130 7.36 21.54 -19.43
N GLU A 131 6.77 20.83 -20.39
CA GLU A 131 7.41 19.71 -21.08
C GLU A 131 8.74 20.10 -21.76
N LEU A 132 8.77 21.25 -22.44
CA LEU A 132 9.97 21.75 -23.10
C LEU A 132 11.05 22.14 -22.08
N LEU A 133 10.65 22.77 -20.97
CA LEU A 133 11.56 23.12 -19.89
C LEU A 133 12.14 21.86 -19.21
N VAL A 134 11.34 20.84 -18.99
CA VAL A 134 11.80 19.55 -18.46
C VAL A 134 12.81 18.90 -19.40
N TYR A 135 12.55 18.89 -20.70
CA TYR A 135 13.50 18.37 -21.69
C TYR A 135 14.80 19.19 -21.72
N ARG A 136 14.73 20.52 -21.55
CA ARG A 136 15.91 21.38 -21.38
C ARG A 136 16.74 20.96 -20.18
N GLU A 137 16.11 20.81 -19.01
CA GLU A 137 16.81 20.40 -17.79
C GLU A 137 17.48 19.03 -17.96
N PHE A 138 16.83 18.10 -18.64
CA PHE A 138 17.42 16.80 -18.94
C PHE A 138 18.66 16.88 -19.86
N ILE A 139 18.62 17.65 -20.95
CA ILE A 139 19.78 17.83 -21.83
C ILE A 139 20.93 18.51 -21.08
N ASN A 140 20.61 19.53 -20.27
CA ASN A 140 21.58 20.21 -19.41
C ASN A 140 22.24 19.23 -18.43
N ALA A 141 21.45 18.36 -17.80
CA ALA A 141 21.97 17.33 -16.91
C ALA A 141 22.93 16.37 -17.63
N GLN A 142 22.59 15.92 -18.83
CA GLN A 142 23.48 15.08 -19.65
C GLN A 142 24.81 15.79 -19.97
N GLN A 143 24.77 17.08 -20.26
CA GLN A 143 25.99 17.87 -20.46
C GLN A 143 26.79 18.01 -19.16
N SER A 144 26.17 18.35 -18.04
CA SER A 144 26.85 18.49 -16.74
C SER A 144 27.46 17.16 -16.26
N MET A 145 26.78 16.03 -16.48
CA MET A 145 27.34 14.70 -16.24
C MET A 145 28.55 14.40 -17.14
N ALA A 146 28.47 14.74 -18.43
CA ALA A 146 29.61 14.59 -19.34
C ALA A 146 30.83 15.44 -18.93
N LEU A 147 30.58 16.60 -18.32
CA LEU A 147 31.60 17.47 -17.75
C LEU A 147 32.02 17.10 -16.31
N LYS A 148 31.45 16.03 -15.73
CA LYS A 148 31.67 15.56 -14.35
C LYS A 148 31.26 16.58 -13.27
N GLN A 149 30.34 17.47 -13.58
CA GLN A 149 29.76 18.42 -12.63
C GLN A 149 28.52 17.79 -11.98
N TRP A 150 28.74 16.96 -10.95
CA TRP A 150 27.68 16.15 -10.34
C TRP A 150 26.63 16.99 -9.60
N ASP A 151 27.03 18.01 -8.84
CA ASP A 151 26.09 18.87 -8.10
C ASP A 151 25.09 19.60 -9.02
N SER A 152 25.57 20.13 -10.14
CA SER A 152 24.72 20.80 -11.13
C SER A 152 23.80 19.80 -11.84
N ALA A 153 24.31 18.60 -12.14
CA ALA A 153 23.51 17.54 -12.73
C ALA A 153 22.39 17.06 -11.80
N ILE A 154 22.66 16.89 -10.50
CA ILE A 154 21.64 16.53 -9.51
C ILE A 154 20.54 17.60 -9.43
N ALA A 155 20.91 18.88 -9.46
CA ALA A 155 19.93 19.98 -9.47
C ALA A 155 19.04 19.98 -10.71
N GLN A 156 19.61 19.71 -11.89
CA GLN A 156 18.86 19.68 -13.15
C GLN A 156 17.99 18.43 -13.27
N LEU A 157 18.49 17.26 -12.85
CA LEU A 157 17.73 16.00 -12.83
C LEU A 157 16.58 16.06 -11.82
N SER A 158 16.81 16.65 -10.64
CA SER A 158 15.74 16.82 -9.65
C SER A 158 14.63 17.76 -10.15
N LEU A 159 14.98 18.85 -10.83
CA LEU A 159 13.99 19.72 -11.51
C LEU A 159 13.22 18.97 -12.60
N ALA A 160 13.91 18.18 -13.42
CA ALA A 160 13.27 17.37 -14.45
C ALA A 160 12.33 16.31 -13.83
N ARG A 161 12.75 15.65 -12.75
CA ARG A 161 11.95 14.63 -12.04
C ARG A 161 10.68 15.23 -11.46
N VAL A 162 10.79 16.32 -10.69
CA VAL A 162 9.63 17.00 -10.09
C VAL A 162 8.70 17.56 -11.17
N GLY A 163 9.26 18.10 -12.27
CA GLY A 163 8.47 18.55 -13.41
C GLY A 163 7.69 17.42 -14.10
N LEU A 164 8.29 16.24 -14.28
CA LEU A 164 7.58 15.09 -14.83
C LEU A 164 6.54 14.53 -13.87
N GLN A 165 6.82 14.49 -12.57
CA GLN A 165 5.86 14.04 -11.57
C GLN A 165 4.64 14.98 -11.52
N PHE A 166 4.86 16.29 -11.66
CA PHE A 166 3.77 17.26 -11.81
C PHE A 166 2.96 17.04 -13.11
N LEU A 167 3.63 16.70 -14.22
CA LEU A 167 2.96 16.34 -15.48
C LEU A 167 2.22 15.00 -15.41
N GLU A 168 2.63 14.09 -14.53
CA GLU A 168 1.92 12.84 -14.27
C GLU A 168 0.55 13.12 -13.63
N GLU A 169 0.49 14.06 -12.68
CA GLU A 169 -0.74 14.40 -11.96
C GLU A 169 -1.64 15.38 -12.73
N HIS A 170 -1.06 16.36 -13.43
CA HIS A 170 -1.80 17.46 -14.08
C HIS A 170 -1.70 17.50 -15.60
N GLY A 171 -0.94 16.59 -16.22
CA GLY A 171 -0.68 16.59 -17.66
C GLY A 171 -1.73 15.86 -18.49
N ASN A 172 -1.36 15.56 -19.73
CA ASN A 172 -2.23 14.89 -20.69
C ASN A 172 -2.35 13.39 -20.37
N ALA A 173 -3.56 12.88 -20.18
CA ALA A 173 -3.83 11.48 -19.82
C ALA A 173 -3.22 10.46 -20.80
N GLU A 174 -3.11 10.79 -22.09
CA GLU A 174 -2.51 9.91 -23.11
C GLU A 174 -1.00 9.68 -22.92
N ASN A 175 -0.31 10.59 -22.22
CA ASN A 175 1.14 10.53 -22.00
C ASN A 175 1.53 10.06 -20.61
N PHE A 176 0.57 9.77 -19.72
CA PHE A 176 0.80 9.35 -18.32
C PHE A 176 1.84 8.23 -18.21
N GLY A 177 1.61 7.12 -18.92
CA GLY A 177 2.51 5.97 -18.90
C GLY A 177 3.91 6.27 -19.45
N LYS A 178 4.05 7.28 -20.31
CA LYS A 178 5.34 7.69 -20.86
C LYS A 178 6.13 8.56 -19.89
N TYR A 179 5.47 9.47 -19.15
CA TYR A 179 6.15 10.27 -18.13
C TYR A 179 6.74 9.35 -17.05
N LYS A 180 5.93 8.40 -16.54
CA LYS A 180 6.39 7.41 -15.56
C LYS A 180 7.54 6.56 -16.08
N GLY A 181 7.42 6.02 -17.31
CA GLY A 181 8.48 5.23 -17.92
C GLY A 181 9.82 5.98 -18.01
N VAL A 182 9.79 7.28 -18.35
CA VAL A 182 10.99 8.13 -18.44
C VAL A 182 11.57 8.46 -17.06
N ILE A 183 10.74 8.66 -16.04
CA ILE A 183 11.21 8.84 -14.66
C ILE A 183 12.00 7.60 -14.22
N ASP A 184 11.40 6.41 -14.38
CA ASP A 184 11.96 5.16 -13.88
C ASP A 184 13.22 4.74 -14.67
N SER A 185 13.20 4.85 -16.02
CA SER A 185 14.30 4.35 -16.86
C SER A 185 15.49 5.31 -16.93
N ASP A 186 15.22 6.60 -17.17
CA ASP A 186 16.24 7.57 -17.55
C ASP A 186 16.63 8.42 -16.35
N ILE A 187 15.66 9.09 -15.71
CA ILE A 187 15.97 10.09 -14.70
C ILE A 187 16.50 9.45 -13.42
N ASP A 188 15.79 8.49 -12.85
CA ASP A 188 16.14 7.91 -11.55
C ASP A 188 17.47 7.14 -11.64
N SER A 189 17.70 6.37 -12.72
CA SER A 189 18.99 5.71 -12.96
C SER A 189 20.17 6.70 -13.01
N LEU A 190 20.01 7.81 -13.71
CA LEU A 190 21.05 8.85 -13.83
C LEU A 190 21.22 9.63 -12.52
N LEU A 191 20.14 9.89 -11.80
CA LEU A 191 20.14 10.62 -10.53
C LEU A 191 20.84 9.80 -9.44
N ILE A 192 20.52 8.51 -9.32
CA ILE A 192 21.21 7.54 -8.44
C ILE A 192 22.71 7.54 -8.78
N GLY A 193 23.05 7.37 -10.07
CA GLY A 193 24.44 7.36 -10.52
C GLY A 193 25.20 8.67 -10.24
N ALA A 194 24.52 9.82 -10.27
CA ALA A 194 25.10 11.12 -9.94
C ALA A 194 25.27 11.32 -8.42
N ILE A 195 24.29 10.87 -7.62
CA ILE A 195 24.33 10.91 -6.15
C ILE A 195 25.50 10.07 -5.64
N HIS A 196 25.67 8.83 -6.11
CA HIS A 196 26.78 7.97 -5.71
C HIS A 196 28.16 8.56 -6.04
N LYS A 197 28.26 9.36 -7.11
CA LYS A 197 29.52 10.01 -7.51
C LYS A 197 29.74 11.36 -6.83
N SER A 198 28.72 11.90 -6.18
CA SER A 198 28.81 13.13 -5.43
C SER A 198 29.38 12.86 -4.03
N SER A 199 30.07 13.85 -3.46
CA SER A 199 30.65 13.73 -2.11
C SER A 199 29.65 14.04 -0.99
N LYS A 200 28.39 14.32 -1.33
CA LYS A 200 27.35 14.69 -0.35
C LYS A 200 26.55 13.44 0.02
N ASN A 201 26.31 13.28 1.31
CA ASN A 201 25.41 12.25 1.82
C ASN A 201 23.98 12.73 1.59
N TYR A 202 23.44 12.40 0.41
CA TYR A 202 22.01 12.54 0.15
C TYR A 202 21.26 11.41 0.87
N SER A 203 19.98 11.66 1.18
CA SER A 203 19.15 10.60 1.73
C SER A 203 18.88 9.50 0.68
N SER A 204 18.47 8.32 1.15
CA SER A 204 18.16 7.16 0.32
C SER A 204 16.94 7.36 -0.58
N ASP A 205 15.99 8.23 -0.20
CA ASP A 205 14.82 8.51 -1.03
C ASP A 205 15.11 9.59 -2.08
N ILE A 206 15.17 9.13 -3.33
CA ILE A 206 15.40 9.93 -4.53
C ILE A 206 14.34 11.04 -4.68
N GLY A 207 13.09 10.76 -4.30
CA GLY A 207 11.97 11.70 -4.44
C GLY A 207 12.10 12.89 -3.48
N GLU A 208 12.46 12.63 -2.23
CA GLU A 208 12.71 13.69 -1.24
C GLU A 208 13.99 14.47 -1.53
N VAL A 209 15.04 13.78 -1.99
CA VAL A 209 16.26 14.44 -2.47
C VAL A 209 15.93 15.39 -3.61
N ALA A 210 15.09 14.96 -4.56
CA ALA A 210 14.67 15.83 -5.65
C ALA A 210 13.91 17.05 -5.14
N LYS A 211 12.92 16.88 -4.27
CA LYS A 211 12.14 18.01 -3.71
C LYS A 211 12.97 18.95 -2.84
N SER A 212 13.89 18.42 -2.03
CA SER A 212 14.78 19.23 -1.20
C SER A 212 15.76 20.06 -2.04
N VAL A 213 16.30 19.51 -3.12
CA VAL A 213 17.19 20.25 -4.04
C VAL A 213 16.42 21.29 -4.85
N VAL A 214 15.19 20.97 -5.26
CA VAL A 214 14.31 21.91 -6.00
C VAL A 214 13.88 23.09 -5.12
N SER A 215 13.59 22.86 -3.84
CA SER A 215 13.23 23.97 -2.92
C SER A 215 14.36 24.99 -2.72
N LEU A 216 15.62 24.57 -2.88
CA LEU A 216 16.80 25.45 -2.87
C LEU A 216 17.01 26.24 -4.18
N ARG A 217 16.20 25.99 -5.22
CA ARG A 217 16.32 26.54 -6.58
C ARG A 217 15.04 27.26 -7.02
N SER A 218 14.60 28.21 -6.20
CA SER A 218 13.42 29.06 -6.42
C SER A 218 13.46 29.90 -7.70
N ASP A 219 14.66 30.13 -8.26
CA ASP A 219 14.85 31.01 -9.42
C ASP A 219 14.48 30.35 -10.76
N SER A 220 14.28 29.03 -10.79
CA SER A 220 14.01 28.32 -12.04
C SER A 220 12.59 28.60 -12.57
N ARG A 221 12.47 28.79 -13.89
CA ARG A 221 11.17 28.97 -14.57
C ARG A 221 10.21 27.78 -14.32
N VAL A 222 10.76 26.57 -14.16
CA VAL A 222 10.01 25.36 -13.81
C VAL A 222 9.39 25.49 -12.42
N TYR A 223 10.18 25.91 -11.42
CA TYR A 223 9.69 26.14 -10.07
C TYR A 223 8.58 27.20 -10.02
N GLN A 224 8.72 28.30 -10.77
CA GLN A 224 7.70 29.35 -10.86
C GLN A 224 6.39 28.88 -11.49
N LEU A 225 6.47 28.02 -12.52
CA LEU A 225 5.28 27.45 -13.15
C LEU A 225 4.57 26.46 -12.23
N ILE A 226 5.33 25.61 -11.53
CA ILE A 226 4.76 24.63 -10.60
C ILE A 226 4.17 25.35 -9.38
N SER A 227 4.86 26.33 -8.80
CA SER A 227 4.36 27.08 -7.63
C SER A 227 3.11 27.89 -7.93
N SER A 228 2.92 28.32 -9.19
CA SER A 228 1.69 28.99 -9.62
C SER A 228 0.46 28.07 -9.64
N VAL A 229 0.67 26.75 -9.74
CA VAL A 229 -0.41 25.75 -9.78
C VAL A 229 -0.58 25.07 -8.42
N ASP A 230 0.53 24.61 -7.83
CA ASP A 230 0.52 23.96 -6.52
C ASP A 230 1.85 24.14 -5.75
N ASP A 231 1.84 25.01 -4.73
CA ASP A 231 2.96 25.23 -3.81
C ASP A 231 3.14 24.07 -2.81
N SER A 232 2.10 23.25 -2.59
CA SER A 232 2.16 22.13 -1.64
C SER A 232 2.99 20.97 -2.19
N PHE A 233 2.95 20.75 -3.51
CA PHE A 233 3.66 19.67 -4.19
C PHE A 233 5.20 19.78 -4.08
N LEU A 234 5.72 21.01 -3.99
CA LEU A 234 7.15 21.34 -3.97
C LEU A 234 7.81 21.13 -2.60
N LYS A 235 7.02 21.00 -1.53
CA LYS A 235 7.56 20.75 -0.18
C LYS A 235 7.90 19.27 -0.04
N PRO A 236 9.05 18.90 0.55
CA PRO A 236 9.29 17.51 0.90
C PRO A 236 8.18 17.09 1.88
N SER A 237 7.45 16.01 1.56
CA SER A 237 6.53 15.41 2.51
C SER A 237 7.33 15.11 3.77
N GLY A 238 6.83 15.51 4.95
CA GLY A 238 7.50 15.28 6.24
C GLY A 238 7.61 13.80 6.65
N GLU A 239 7.58 12.88 5.69
CA GLU A 239 7.89 11.45 5.82
C GLU A 239 9.38 11.22 6.13
N SER A 240 10.19 12.26 6.04
CA SER A 240 11.63 12.28 6.33
C SER A 240 11.98 12.29 7.82
N LYS A 241 11.06 11.90 8.71
CA LYS A 241 11.45 11.66 10.11
C LYS A 241 12.16 10.32 10.16
N SER A 242 13.49 10.35 10.24
CA SER A 242 14.27 9.15 10.54
C SER A 242 14.47 9.03 12.05
N VAL A 243 14.24 7.81 12.57
CA VAL A 243 14.61 7.45 13.93
C VAL A 243 16.12 7.25 13.97
N LYS A 244 16.84 8.05 14.76
CA LYS A 244 18.30 7.95 14.90
C LYS A 244 18.74 7.10 16.08
N GLU A 245 17.91 7.03 17.11
CA GLU A 245 18.14 6.24 18.30
C GLU A 245 16.89 5.43 18.58
N LEU A 246 17.05 4.10 18.69
CA LEU A 246 16.00 3.18 19.06
C LEU A 246 16.18 2.82 20.54
N GLN A 247 15.17 3.15 21.35
CA GLN A 247 15.07 2.68 22.73
C GLN A 247 14.21 1.42 22.75
N TRP A 248 14.82 0.27 22.99
CA TRP A 248 14.13 -1.01 23.17
C TRP A 248 14.38 -1.53 24.58
N ARG A 249 13.42 -1.25 25.47
CA ARG A 249 13.48 -1.60 26.90
C ARG A 249 14.73 -0.98 27.58
N SER A 250 15.64 -1.79 28.11
CA SER A 250 16.90 -1.34 28.70
C SER A 250 18.02 -1.09 27.69
N TYR A 251 17.79 -1.39 26.40
CA TYR A 251 18.78 -1.26 25.33
C TYR A 251 18.54 0.01 24.51
N THR A 252 19.63 0.71 24.21
CA THR A 252 19.64 1.83 23.27
C THR A 252 20.53 1.45 22.09
N ALA A 253 20.00 1.43 20.87
CA ALA A 253 20.77 1.21 19.65
C ALA A 253 20.79 2.47 18.78
N LYS A 254 21.97 2.82 18.26
CA LYS A 254 22.12 3.93 17.31
C LYS A 254 21.96 3.43 15.89
N ILE A 255 21.06 4.06 15.14
CA ILE A 255 20.80 3.72 13.75
C ILE A 255 21.74 4.56 12.88
N LYS A 256 22.69 3.89 12.24
CA LYS A 256 23.64 4.52 11.30
C LYS A 256 23.00 4.75 9.92
N ASP A 257 22.14 3.85 9.49
CA ASP A 257 21.48 3.93 8.18
C ASP A 257 20.21 4.79 8.22
N ASP A 258 20.20 5.89 7.48
CA ASP A 258 19.04 6.77 7.34
C ASP A 258 17.86 6.04 6.67
N SER A 259 18.13 5.03 5.82
CA SER A 259 17.09 4.24 5.17
C SER A 259 16.31 3.40 6.18
N LEU A 260 17.02 2.68 7.06
CA LEU A 260 16.45 1.90 8.16
C LEU A 260 15.71 2.81 9.17
N GLY A 261 16.26 3.98 9.47
CA GLY A 261 15.60 4.95 10.36
C GLY A 261 14.23 5.42 9.84
N ARG A 262 14.04 5.50 8.52
CA ARG A 262 12.75 5.87 7.88
C ARG A 262 11.76 4.72 7.85
N THR A 263 12.21 3.51 7.52
CA THR A 263 11.33 2.33 7.54
C THR A 263 10.84 2.07 8.95
N LEU A 264 11.69 2.23 9.98
CA LEU A 264 11.30 2.17 11.38
C LEU A 264 10.28 3.24 11.77
N TYR A 265 10.43 4.47 11.29
CA TYR A 265 9.42 5.51 11.50
C TYR A 265 8.08 5.11 10.87
N LYS A 266 8.09 4.60 9.64
CA LYS A 266 6.88 4.10 8.97
C LYS A 266 6.22 2.97 9.77
N ILE A 267 7.01 2.02 10.28
CA ILE A 267 6.56 0.93 11.15
C ILE A 267 5.88 1.48 12.42
N GLN A 268 6.44 2.50 13.06
CA GLN A 268 5.86 3.11 14.26
C GLN A 268 4.57 3.90 13.99
N THR A 269 4.44 4.50 12.81
CA THR A 269 3.26 5.31 12.44
C THR A 269 2.12 4.52 11.79
N CYS A 270 2.34 3.26 11.44
CA CYS A 270 1.36 2.45 10.73
C CYS A 270 0.14 2.17 11.63
N PRO A 271 -1.08 2.55 11.23
CA PRO A 271 -2.29 2.20 11.97
C PRO A 271 -2.55 0.69 11.89
N LEU A 272 -3.05 0.08 12.96
CA LEU A 272 -3.23 -1.37 13.09
C LEU A 272 -4.73 -1.78 13.09
N GLU A 273 -5.55 -1.12 12.28
CA GLU A 273 -7.01 -1.25 12.33
C GLU A 273 -7.57 -2.27 11.33
N SER A 274 -7.01 -2.38 10.14
CA SER A 274 -7.43 -3.33 9.10
C SER A 274 -6.58 -4.60 9.11
N MET A 275 -7.04 -5.65 8.41
CA MET A 275 -6.22 -6.84 8.12
C MET A 275 -5.14 -6.53 7.07
N ASP A 276 -5.48 -5.69 6.09
CA ASP A 276 -4.54 -5.27 5.03
C ASP A 276 -3.37 -4.48 5.61
N ASP A 277 -3.61 -3.72 6.69
CA ASP A 277 -2.56 -2.94 7.37
C ASP A 277 -1.47 -3.86 7.94
N PHE A 278 -1.81 -5.04 8.46
CA PHE A 278 -0.82 -6.02 8.93
C PHE A 278 0.06 -6.53 7.79
N ASP A 279 -0.50 -6.73 6.60
CA ASP A 279 0.27 -7.16 5.43
C ASP A 279 1.22 -6.05 4.97
N THR A 280 0.77 -4.78 4.98
CA THR A 280 1.67 -3.65 4.69
C THR A 280 2.79 -3.52 5.72
N LEU A 281 2.48 -3.71 7.01
CA LEU A 281 3.45 -3.64 8.09
C LEU A 281 4.47 -4.77 8.00
N ASN A 282 4.04 -6.00 7.73
CA ASN A 282 4.92 -7.13 7.52
C ASN A 282 5.88 -6.88 6.34
N ASN A 283 5.38 -6.34 5.22
CA ASN A 283 6.22 -5.98 4.09
C ASN A 283 7.27 -4.90 4.46
N LEU A 284 6.90 -3.89 5.25
CA LEU A 284 7.84 -2.87 5.73
C LEU A 284 8.90 -3.44 6.67
N ILE A 285 8.52 -4.36 7.57
CA ILE A 285 9.45 -5.04 8.48
C ILE A 285 10.40 -5.94 7.68
N SER A 286 9.89 -6.69 6.69
CA SER A 286 10.73 -7.50 5.80
C SER A 286 11.73 -6.63 5.05
N GLN A 287 11.31 -5.51 4.46
CA GLN A 287 12.21 -4.55 3.82
C GLN A 287 13.27 -4.01 4.79
N ALA A 288 12.89 -3.66 6.02
CA ALA A 288 13.83 -3.19 7.04
C ALA A 288 14.86 -4.29 7.40
N SER A 289 14.41 -5.54 7.55
CA SER A 289 15.27 -6.67 7.85
C SER A 289 16.24 -7.01 6.71
N GLU A 290 15.78 -6.93 5.45
CA GLU A 290 16.62 -7.13 4.27
C GLU A 290 17.67 -6.03 4.18
N SER A 291 17.28 -4.76 4.30
CA SER A 291 18.21 -3.63 4.32
C SER A 291 19.27 -3.75 5.42
N HIS A 292 18.86 -4.10 6.64
CA HIS A 292 19.79 -4.33 7.76
C HIS A 292 20.74 -5.51 7.49
N SER A 293 20.22 -6.62 6.94
CA SER A 293 21.03 -7.79 6.61
C SER A 293 22.06 -7.51 5.51
N MET A 294 21.68 -6.73 4.49
CA MET A 294 22.58 -6.30 3.41
C MET A 294 23.67 -5.38 3.94
N TRP A 295 23.35 -4.52 4.90
CA TRP A 295 24.32 -3.64 5.55
C TRP A 295 25.31 -4.46 6.42
N LEU A 296 24.80 -5.41 7.21
CA LEU A 296 25.61 -6.34 8.02
C LEU A 296 26.57 -7.22 7.21
N GLN A 297 26.27 -7.50 5.94
CA GLN A 297 27.19 -8.24 5.07
C GLN A 297 28.43 -7.42 4.67
N ASN A 298 28.34 -6.09 4.71
CA ASN A 298 29.40 -5.18 4.27
C ASN A 298 30.27 -4.66 5.42
N GLU A 299 29.73 -4.58 6.64
CA GLU A 299 30.42 -4.04 7.82
C GLU A 299 30.70 -5.10 8.90
N ILE A 300 31.54 -4.76 9.88
CA ILE A 300 31.83 -5.61 11.05
C ILE A 300 30.63 -5.49 12.00
N LYS A 301 30.14 -6.64 12.48
CA LYS A 301 29.03 -6.69 13.44
C LYS A 301 29.37 -5.92 14.72
N GLU A 302 28.57 -4.91 15.05
CA GLU A 302 28.63 -4.20 16.33
C GLU A 302 27.47 -4.61 17.24
N GLU A 303 27.59 -4.34 18.55
CA GLU A 303 26.57 -4.64 19.56
C GLU A 303 25.21 -3.97 19.23
N ASP A 304 25.24 -2.74 18.71
CA ASP A 304 24.05 -2.01 18.27
C ASP A 304 23.29 -2.74 17.16
N ASP A 305 23.99 -3.45 16.26
CA ASP A 305 23.38 -4.14 15.13
C ASP A 305 22.73 -5.46 15.53
N GLU A 306 23.27 -6.12 16.55
CA GLU A 306 22.65 -7.29 17.18
C GLU A 306 21.34 -6.89 17.86
N ILE A 307 21.34 -5.77 18.58
CA ILE A 307 20.12 -5.20 19.20
C ILE A 307 19.07 -4.87 18.13
N LEU A 308 19.47 -4.23 17.03
CA LEU A 308 18.55 -3.92 15.92
C LEU A 308 17.99 -5.18 15.26
N THR A 309 18.82 -6.21 15.08
CA THR A 309 18.37 -7.50 14.51
C THR A 309 17.34 -8.16 15.42
N SER A 310 17.63 -8.23 16.72
CA SER A 310 16.70 -8.77 17.73
C SER A 310 15.39 -7.99 17.79
N TYR A 311 15.45 -6.66 17.71
CA TYR A 311 14.27 -5.81 17.67
C TYR A 311 13.41 -6.04 16.42
N LEU A 312 14.02 -6.16 15.24
CA LEU A 312 13.30 -6.44 14.00
C LEU A 312 12.64 -7.83 14.03
N GLN A 313 13.33 -8.83 14.58
CA GLN A 313 12.75 -10.15 14.80
C GLN A 313 11.58 -10.10 15.79
N TYR A 314 11.76 -9.39 16.92
CA TYR A 314 10.72 -9.21 17.92
C TYR A 314 9.47 -8.54 17.34
N THR A 315 9.64 -7.44 16.60
CA THR A 315 8.53 -6.73 15.96
C THR A 315 7.83 -7.56 14.89
N HIS A 316 8.57 -8.35 14.10
CA HIS A 316 7.99 -9.28 13.13
C HIS A 316 7.12 -10.35 13.78
N VAL A 317 7.62 -10.99 14.83
CA VAL A 317 6.86 -12.05 15.52
C VAL A 317 5.67 -11.45 16.27
N LEU A 318 5.83 -10.30 16.92
CA LEU A 318 4.75 -9.61 17.62
C LEU A 318 3.61 -9.18 16.69
N THR A 319 3.95 -8.70 15.49
CA THR A 319 2.94 -8.30 14.47
C THR A 319 2.19 -9.50 13.92
N SER A 320 2.90 -10.60 13.65
CA SER A 320 2.30 -11.88 13.26
C SER A 320 1.32 -12.39 14.33
N LEU A 321 1.73 -12.29 15.60
CA LEU A 321 0.91 -12.69 16.74
C LEU A 321 -0.35 -11.83 16.85
N ARG A 322 -0.23 -10.51 16.79
CA ARG A 322 -1.38 -9.58 16.81
C ARG A 322 -2.38 -9.91 15.70
N ARG A 323 -1.89 -10.17 14.49
CA ARG A 323 -2.71 -10.58 13.35
C ARG A 323 -3.45 -11.90 13.63
N ASN A 324 -2.75 -12.91 14.13
CA ASN A 324 -3.33 -14.22 14.42
C ASN A 324 -4.39 -14.14 15.53
N VAL A 325 -4.13 -13.37 16.60
CA VAL A 325 -5.10 -13.16 17.68
C VAL A 325 -6.36 -12.46 17.15
N LYS A 326 -6.22 -11.45 16.28
CA LYS A 326 -7.35 -10.80 15.62
C LYS A 326 -8.16 -11.75 14.75
N LEU A 327 -7.50 -12.67 14.05
CA LEU A 327 -8.14 -13.72 13.25
C LEU A 327 -8.95 -14.71 14.11
N LEU A 328 -8.52 -15.00 15.35
CA LEU A 328 -9.18 -15.97 16.22
C LEU A 328 -10.68 -15.69 16.42
N GLY A 329 -11.09 -14.41 16.45
CA GLY A 329 -12.49 -14.01 16.57
C GLY A 329 -13.37 -14.26 15.33
N THR A 330 -12.76 -14.50 14.17
CA THR A 330 -13.46 -14.63 12.87
C THR A 330 -13.55 -16.05 12.35
N VAL A 331 -12.69 -16.93 12.87
CA VAL A 331 -12.40 -18.25 12.31
C VAL A 331 -13.30 -19.34 12.91
N LYS A 332 -13.55 -20.40 12.13
CA LYS A 332 -14.33 -21.57 12.58
C LYS A 332 -13.62 -22.30 13.73
N PRO A 333 -14.34 -23.00 14.63
CA PRO A 333 -13.74 -23.65 15.79
C PRO A 333 -12.65 -24.69 15.47
N THR A 334 -12.74 -25.38 14.33
CA THR A 334 -11.72 -26.35 13.90
C THR A 334 -10.42 -25.66 13.45
N GLU A 335 -10.54 -24.56 12.72
CA GLU A 335 -9.41 -23.75 12.26
C GLU A 335 -8.81 -22.96 13.43
N ALA A 336 -9.62 -22.57 14.42
CA ALA A 336 -9.19 -21.91 15.64
C ALA A 336 -8.17 -22.75 16.43
N LEU A 337 -8.34 -24.08 16.50
CA LEU A 337 -7.35 -24.96 17.14
C LEU A 337 -5.99 -24.90 16.45
N THR A 338 -5.97 -24.95 15.11
CA THR A 338 -4.72 -24.86 14.34
C THR A 338 -4.06 -23.49 14.47
N LEU A 339 -4.86 -22.44 14.61
CA LEU A 339 -4.39 -21.08 14.79
C LEU A 339 -3.82 -20.87 16.20
N LEU A 340 -4.42 -21.47 17.23
CA LEU A 340 -3.89 -21.45 18.59
C LEU A 340 -2.54 -22.17 18.70
N ASP A 341 -2.36 -23.26 17.95
CA ASP A 341 -1.05 -23.93 17.87
C ASP A 341 0.01 -23.04 17.22
N LYS A 342 -0.37 -22.28 16.18
CA LYS A 342 0.52 -21.28 15.59
C LYS A 342 0.84 -20.15 16.56
N ILE A 343 -0.14 -19.63 17.31
CA ILE A 343 0.08 -18.60 18.33
C ILE A 343 1.06 -19.11 19.39
N ASN A 344 0.89 -20.32 19.90
CA ASN A 344 1.81 -20.90 20.88
C ASN A 344 3.23 -21.04 20.32
N GLN A 345 3.37 -21.45 19.06
CA GLN A 345 4.68 -21.53 18.40
C GLN A 345 5.33 -20.14 18.22
N GLU A 346 4.53 -19.11 17.92
CA GLU A 346 5.02 -17.73 17.84
C GLU A 346 5.45 -17.21 19.23
N VAL A 347 4.71 -17.52 20.29
CA VAL A 347 5.10 -17.18 21.68
C VAL A 347 6.41 -17.88 22.06
N GLU A 348 6.59 -19.16 21.73
CA GLU A 348 7.86 -19.87 21.92
C GLU A 348 9.01 -19.18 21.16
N SER A 349 8.77 -18.76 19.92
CA SER A 349 9.79 -18.02 19.17
C SER A 349 10.13 -16.66 19.77
N LEU A 350 9.20 -16.00 20.48
CA LEU A 350 9.47 -14.76 21.22
C LEU A 350 10.36 -15.01 22.45
N GLU A 351 10.19 -16.16 23.13
CA GLU A 351 11.00 -16.55 24.29
C GLU A 351 12.47 -16.77 23.91
N GLU A 352 12.73 -17.23 22.68
CA GLU A 352 14.08 -17.52 22.18
C GLU A 352 14.88 -16.26 21.76
N ILE A 353 14.24 -15.10 21.63
CA ILE A 353 14.91 -13.88 21.12
C ILE A 353 15.92 -13.33 22.15
N PRO A 354 17.18 -13.09 21.76
CA PRO A 354 18.17 -12.51 22.66
C PRO A 354 17.76 -11.08 23.06
N GLY A 355 17.67 -10.86 24.37
CA GLY A 355 17.17 -9.61 24.97
C GLY A 355 15.79 -9.74 25.61
N VAL A 356 14.93 -10.63 25.09
CA VAL A 356 13.64 -10.98 25.71
C VAL A 356 13.83 -12.00 26.84
N PHE A 357 14.69 -13.01 26.60
CA PHE A 357 15.06 -14.02 27.59
C PHE A 357 15.66 -13.43 28.89
N ASN A 358 16.35 -12.29 28.77
CA ASN A 358 17.04 -11.66 29.91
C ASN A 358 16.12 -10.77 30.76
N ASP A 359 14.87 -10.57 30.35
CA ASP A 359 13.92 -9.72 31.06
C ASP A 359 12.86 -10.60 31.73
N ASP A 360 13.03 -10.78 33.04
CA ASP A 360 12.22 -11.70 33.85
C ASP A 360 10.73 -11.35 33.79
N GLU A 361 10.37 -10.06 33.78
CA GLU A 361 8.97 -9.63 33.75
C GLU A 361 8.28 -9.98 32.42
N LEU A 362 8.94 -9.77 31.29
CA LEU A 362 8.39 -10.16 29.99
C LEU A 362 8.38 -11.67 29.82
N TYR A 363 9.42 -12.36 30.26
CA TYR A 363 9.46 -13.81 30.17
C TYR A 363 8.32 -14.45 30.98
N GLU A 364 8.05 -13.97 32.20
CA GLU A 364 6.90 -14.40 32.98
C GLU A 364 5.57 -14.15 32.25
N THR A 365 5.42 -13.00 31.58
CA THR A 365 4.19 -12.72 30.82
C THR A 365 4.02 -13.59 29.58
N LEU A 366 5.12 -13.94 28.88
CA LEU A 366 5.09 -14.84 27.73
C LEU A 366 4.73 -16.27 28.16
N GLN A 367 5.27 -16.74 29.28
CA GLN A 367 4.87 -18.01 29.87
C GLN A 367 3.39 -17.99 30.28
N GLY A 368 2.94 -16.92 30.94
CA GLY A 368 1.52 -16.73 31.28
C GLY A 368 0.62 -16.74 30.04
N MET A 369 1.05 -16.10 28.96
CA MET A 369 0.36 -16.06 27.67
C MET A 369 0.30 -17.44 27.00
N LYS A 370 1.39 -18.21 27.04
CA LYS A 370 1.43 -19.60 26.57
C LYS A 370 0.46 -20.48 27.36
N HIS A 371 0.42 -20.35 28.68
CA HIS A 371 -0.54 -21.04 29.54
C HIS A 371 -1.99 -20.63 29.23
N TYR A 372 -2.23 -19.34 28.96
CA TYR A 372 -3.54 -18.83 28.57
C TYR A 372 -4.04 -19.42 27.25
N TYR A 373 -3.25 -19.39 26.18
CA TYR A 373 -3.69 -19.94 24.88
C TYR A 373 -3.79 -21.47 24.88
N ASN A 374 -2.94 -22.17 25.64
CA ASN A 374 -3.12 -23.60 25.87
C ASN A 374 -4.42 -23.90 26.61
N SER A 375 -4.77 -23.09 27.62
CA SER A 375 -6.05 -23.19 28.33
C SER A 375 -7.24 -22.93 27.41
N LEU A 376 -7.14 -21.93 26.53
CA LEU A 376 -8.15 -21.61 25.52
C LEU A 376 -8.31 -22.76 24.50
N LYS A 377 -7.20 -23.37 24.06
CA LYS A 377 -7.22 -24.57 23.20
C LYS A 377 -7.94 -25.73 23.88
N LEU A 378 -7.59 -26.04 25.13
CA LEU A 378 -8.24 -27.11 25.90
C LEU A 378 -9.73 -26.83 26.11
N LYS A 379 -10.12 -25.57 26.34
CA LYS A 379 -11.52 -25.16 26.42
C LYS A 379 -12.28 -25.47 25.13
N HIS A 380 -11.76 -25.10 23.96
CA HIS A 380 -12.43 -25.42 22.68
C HIS A 380 -12.62 -26.92 22.46
N ILE A 381 -11.64 -27.74 22.89
CA ILE A 381 -11.76 -29.20 22.85
C ILE A 381 -12.86 -29.66 23.82
N ALA A 382 -12.92 -29.09 25.03
CA ALA A 382 -13.96 -29.40 26.01
C ALA A 382 -15.37 -29.03 25.51
N ASP A 383 -15.51 -27.89 24.82
CA ASP A 383 -16.75 -27.44 24.18
C ASP A 383 -17.19 -28.42 23.07
N PHE A 384 -16.23 -28.95 22.30
CA PHE A 384 -16.53 -29.98 21.31
C PHE A 384 -17.06 -31.27 21.96
N TYR A 385 -16.40 -31.77 23.01
CA TYR A 385 -16.89 -32.95 23.75
C TYR A 385 -18.26 -32.70 24.41
N PHE A 386 -18.49 -31.48 24.90
CA PHE A 386 -19.78 -31.06 25.42
C PHE A 386 -20.88 -31.15 24.35
N SER A 387 -20.58 -30.69 23.12
CA SER A 387 -21.51 -30.78 21.99
C SER A 387 -21.82 -32.23 21.57
N GLN A 388 -20.86 -33.14 21.73
CA GLN A 388 -20.99 -34.58 21.47
C GLN A 388 -21.72 -35.34 22.60
N LYS A 389 -22.18 -34.65 23.65
CA LYS A 389 -22.80 -35.22 24.87
C LYS A 389 -21.88 -36.14 25.68
N GLN A 390 -20.57 -36.06 25.45
CA GLN A 390 -19.55 -36.75 26.24
C GLN A 390 -19.16 -35.87 27.43
N PHE A 391 -20.06 -35.82 28.42
CA PHE A 391 -19.97 -34.86 29.54
C PHE A 391 -18.85 -35.19 30.53
N LYS A 392 -18.44 -36.45 30.67
CA LYS A 392 -17.37 -36.84 31.61
C LYS A 392 -16.01 -36.35 31.11
N GLU A 393 -15.76 -36.50 29.82
CA GLU A 393 -14.56 -36.09 29.12
C GLU A 393 -14.46 -34.56 29.09
N SER A 394 -15.58 -33.88 28.79
CA SER A 394 -15.69 -32.42 28.86
C SER A 394 -15.43 -31.88 30.28
N LEU A 395 -15.95 -32.56 31.31
CA LEU A 395 -15.71 -32.21 32.71
C LEU A 395 -14.23 -32.31 33.08
N LEU A 396 -13.57 -33.42 32.72
CA LEU A 396 -12.15 -33.64 33.03
C LEU A 396 -11.26 -32.57 32.37
N LEU A 397 -11.55 -32.23 31.12
CA LEU A 397 -10.80 -31.20 30.42
C LEU A 397 -11.05 -29.82 31.03
N SER A 398 -12.31 -29.45 31.29
CA SER A 398 -12.65 -28.15 31.85
C SER A 398 -12.12 -27.95 33.28
N SER A 399 -12.08 -28.99 34.12
CA SER A 399 -11.45 -28.89 35.45
C SER A 399 -9.95 -28.65 35.35
N LYS A 400 -9.26 -29.34 34.44
CA LYS A 400 -7.83 -29.13 34.18
C LYS A 400 -7.54 -27.72 33.66
N VAL A 401 -8.44 -27.16 32.86
CA VAL A 401 -8.32 -25.76 32.41
C VAL A 401 -8.43 -24.79 33.59
N CYS A 402 -9.36 -25.00 34.54
CA CYS A 402 -9.44 -24.16 35.73
C CYS A 402 -8.14 -24.15 36.54
N GLU A 403 -7.55 -25.32 36.79
CA GLU A 403 -6.26 -25.44 37.49
C GLU A 403 -5.15 -24.69 36.75
N SER A 404 -5.09 -24.85 35.42
CA SER A 404 -4.06 -24.20 34.59
C SER A 404 -4.17 -22.67 34.53
N LEU A 405 -5.36 -22.12 34.81
CA LEU A 405 -5.61 -20.68 34.82
C LEU A 405 -5.25 -20.01 36.15
N GLU A 406 -5.16 -20.76 37.26
CA GLU A 406 -4.75 -20.23 38.56
C GLU A 406 -3.26 -19.86 38.58
N ASP A 407 -2.46 -20.54 37.76
CA ASP A 407 -1.01 -20.33 37.65
C ASP A 407 -0.63 -19.16 36.70
N VAL A 408 -1.59 -18.57 35.99
CA VAL A 408 -1.31 -17.50 35.02
C VAL A 408 -1.06 -16.17 35.74
N LYS A 409 0.17 -15.67 35.63
CA LYS A 409 0.57 -14.33 36.09
C LYS A 409 0.91 -13.46 34.89
N ILE A 410 0.28 -12.28 34.81
CA ILE A 410 0.57 -11.28 33.78
C ILE A 410 1.15 -10.06 34.49
N SER A 411 2.46 -9.87 34.41
CA SER A 411 3.15 -8.71 34.99
C SER A 411 3.04 -7.46 34.09
N ILE A 412 3.08 -7.66 32.76
CA ILE A 412 2.97 -6.62 31.73
C ILE A 412 1.72 -6.90 30.87
N PRO A 413 0.72 -6.00 30.86
CA PRO A 413 -0.47 -6.16 30.03
C PRO A 413 -0.16 -5.92 28.55
N PHE A 414 -0.61 -6.83 27.70
CA PHE A 414 -0.64 -6.64 26.24
C PHE A 414 -2.03 -6.18 25.81
N GLU A 415 -2.13 -5.48 24.67
CA GLU A 415 -3.43 -5.03 24.13
C GLU A 415 -4.48 -6.14 24.00
N PHE A 416 -4.04 -7.38 23.76
CA PHE A 416 -4.89 -8.55 23.57
C PHE A 416 -4.90 -9.56 24.74
N ILE A 417 -4.08 -9.37 25.79
CA ILE A 417 -4.07 -10.20 27.01
C ILE A 417 -3.93 -9.31 28.23
N ASN A 418 -4.96 -9.32 29.07
CA ASN A 418 -5.02 -8.62 30.34
C ASN A 418 -5.52 -9.58 31.43
N ASP A 419 -5.31 -9.22 32.70
CA ASP A 419 -5.88 -9.94 33.84
C ASP A 419 -7.40 -10.12 33.71
N ASP A 420 -8.09 -9.15 33.10
CA ASP A 420 -9.53 -9.21 32.90
C ASP A 420 -9.93 -10.25 31.84
N THR A 421 -9.14 -10.44 30.78
CA THR A 421 -9.40 -11.49 29.79
C THR A 421 -9.17 -12.89 30.38
N VAL A 422 -8.21 -13.02 31.30
CA VAL A 422 -7.99 -14.27 32.05
C VAL A 422 -9.17 -14.55 32.99
N LYS A 423 -9.66 -13.53 33.72
CA LYS A 423 -10.84 -13.66 34.58
C LYS A 423 -12.10 -14.01 33.78
N GLU A 424 -12.30 -13.41 32.61
CA GLU A 424 -13.44 -13.72 31.75
C GLU A 424 -13.39 -15.18 31.28
N LEU A 425 -12.23 -15.64 30.79
CA LEU A 425 -12.07 -17.03 30.39
C LEU A 425 -12.30 -17.97 31.58
N HIS A 426 -11.75 -17.64 32.75
CA HIS A 426 -11.95 -18.41 33.97
C HIS A 426 -13.42 -18.49 34.39
N ALA A 427 -14.19 -17.40 34.26
CA ALA A 427 -15.63 -17.41 34.48
C ALA A 427 -16.35 -18.33 33.48
N GLN A 428 -16.02 -18.24 32.19
CA GLN A 428 -16.59 -19.11 31.16
C GLN A 428 -16.28 -20.59 31.43
N VAL A 429 -15.05 -20.94 31.80
CA VAL A 429 -14.67 -22.32 32.12
C VAL A 429 -15.38 -22.80 33.39
N LYS A 430 -15.51 -21.97 34.44
CA LYS A 430 -16.30 -22.32 35.63
C LYS A 430 -17.78 -22.61 35.29
N THR A 431 -18.38 -21.84 34.38
CA THR A 431 -19.73 -22.15 33.91
C THR A 431 -19.80 -23.47 33.14
N LEU A 432 -18.79 -23.78 32.32
CA LEU A 432 -18.71 -25.07 31.61
C LEU A 432 -18.49 -26.25 32.58
N VAL A 433 -17.68 -26.08 33.62
CA VAL A 433 -17.48 -27.09 34.67
C VAL A 433 -18.81 -27.38 35.38
N THR A 434 -19.49 -26.35 35.88
CA THR A 434 -20.77 -26.54 36.58
C THR A 434 -21.84 -27.18 35.67
N ASN A 435 -21.97 -26.72 34.43
CA ASN A 435 -22.90 -27.30 33.46
C ASN A 435 -22.57 -28.76 33.12
N SER A 436 -21.30 -29.07 32.87
CA SER A 436 -20.86 -30.43 32.56
C SER A 436 -20.99 -31.37 33.78
N GLN A 437 -20.77 -30.89 35.00
CA GLN A 437 -21.04 -31.64 36.23
C GLN A 437 -22.51 -32.02 36.35
N ILE A 438 -23.42 -31.05 36.19
CA ILE A 438 -24.87 -31.28 36.28
C ILE A 438 -25.31 -32.29 35.22
N LEU A 439 -24.89 -32.10 33.96
CA LEU A 439 -25.29 -32.98 32.86
C LEU A 439 -24.64 -34.37 32.94
N ALA A 440 -23.41 -34.47 33.44
CA ALA A 440 -22.75 -35.75 33.69
C ALA A 440 -23.48 -36.54 34.79
N GLN A 441 -23.91 -35.89 35.87
CA GLN A 441 -24.71 -36.49 36.93
C GLN A 441 -26.08 -36.94 36.39
N LEU A 442 -26.74 -36.08 35.61
CA LEU A 442 -28.02 -36.40 34.97
C LEU A 442 -27.92 -37.58 33.99
N SER A 443 -26.83 -37.68 33.23
CA SER A 443 -26.60 -38.78 32.29
C SER A 443 -26.34 -40.13 32.99
N GLN A 444 -25.87 -40.11 34.24
CA GLN A 444 -25.63 -41.31 35.04
C GLN A 444 -26.87 -41.75 35.82
N SER A 445 -27.80 -40.83 36.13
CA SER A 445 -29.07 -41.18 36.75
C SER A 445 -30.03 -41.79 35.72
N SER A 446 -30.00 -43.12 35.60
CA SER A 446 -30.90 -43.93 34.76
C SER A 446 -32.31 -44.08 35.36
N THR A 447 -32.91 -42.98 35.82
CA THR A 447 -34.31 -42.93 36.27
C THR A 447 -35.07 -41.97 35.37
N SER A 448 -36.15 -42.45 34.76
CA SER A 448 -37.03 -41.78 33.79
C SER A 448 -37.83 -40.58 34.33
N ASP A 449 -37.39 -39.95 35.41
CA ASP A 449 -38.08 -38.79 35.97
C ASP A 449 -37.37 -37.54 35.49
N SER A 450 -38.15 -36.66 34.87
CA SER A 450 -37.67 -35.42 34.29
C SER A 450 -37.15 -34.49 35.39
N LEU A 451 -36.20 -33.61 35.04
CA LEU A 451 -35.64 -32.59 35.94
C LEU A 451 -36.69 -31.68 36.62
N ALA A 452 -37.93 -31.65 36.12
CA ALA A 452 -39.03 -30.93 36.74
C ALA A 452 -39.48 -31.55 38.07
N ASP A 453 -39.21 -32.85 38.28
CA ASP A 453 -39.81 -33.62 39.37
C ASP A 453 -38.91 -33.72 40.61
N ASP A 454 -37.62 -33.36 40.53
CA ASP A 454 -36.70 -33.54 41.66
C ASP A 454 -35.71 -32.38 41.87
N VAL A 455 -36.22 -31.31 42.50
CA VAL A 455 -35.49 -30.08 42.89
C VAL A 455 -34.30 -30.37 43.82
N SER A 456 -34.25 -31.56 44.42
CA SER A 456 -33.27 -31.94 45.44
C SER A 456 -31.95 -32.48 44.88
N ARG A 457 -31.88 -32.81 43.58
CA ARG A 457 -30.71 -33.51 42.99
C ARG A 457 -29.57 -32.61 42.52
N GLY A 458 -29.78 -31.29 42.39
CA GLY A 458 -28.83 -30.40 41.70
C GLY A 458 -28.30 -29.19 42.47
N LEU A 459 -28.71 -28.96 43.71
CA LEU A 459 -28.30 -27.76 44.46
C LEU A 459 -27.97 -28.15 45.89
N THR A 460 -26.67 -28.16 46.24
CA THR A 460 -26.28 -27.92 47.62
C THR A 460 -26.90 -26.60 48.03
N ARG A 461 -27.87 -26.69 48.94
CA ARG A 461 -28.56 -25.58 49.59
C ARG A 461 -27.54 -24.53 49.99
N ASP A 462 -27.60 -23.37 49.34
CA ASP A 462 -27.40 -22.04 49.93
C ASP A 462 -27.46 -20.96 48.84
N SER A 463 -28.58 -20.89 48.13
CA SER A 463 -29.16 -19.65 47.61
C SER A 463 -30.38 -20.01 46.76
N THR A 464 -31.54 -19.60 47.22
CA THR A 464 -32.75 -19.52 46.42
C THR A 464 -32.50 -18.57 45.25
N ILE A 465 -32.28 -19.12 44.05
CA ILE A 465 -31.90 -18.36 42.86
C ILE A 465 -33.01 -17.41 42.39
N VAL A 466 -34.27 -17.61 42.80
CA VAL A 466 -35.35 -16.66 42.50
C VAL A 466 -36.32 -16.53 43.67
N ASN A 467 -36.40 -15.33 44.25
CA ASN A 467 -37.49 -14.96 45.15
C ASN A 467 -38.62 -14.39 44.28
N LEU A 468 -39.49 -15.26 43.77
CA LEU A 468 -40.66 -14.84 42.99
C LEU A 468 -41.70 -14.23 43.93
N ASN A 469 -41.51 -12.96 44.31
CA ASN A 469 -42.55 -12.15 44.94
C ASN A 469 -43.60 -11.77 43.89
N MET A 470 -44.41 -12.75 43.49
CA MET A 470 -45.55 -12.55 42.60
C MET A 470 -46.65 -11.83 43.37
N THR A 471 -46.87 -10.55 43.07
CA THR A 471 -48.08 -9.84 43.50
C THR A 471 -49.17 -10.04 42.44
N PRO A 472 -50.35 -10.57 42.79
CA PRO A 472 -51.43 -10.73 41.82
C PRO A 472 -51.97 -9.35 41.43
N ILE A 473 -51.72 -8.94 40.19
CA ILE A 473 -52.35 -7.77 39.58
C ILE A 473 -53.66 -8.26 38.95
N SER A 474 -54.79 -7.76 39.45
CA SER A 474 -56.11 -8.04 38.88
C SER A 474 -56.30 -7.24 37.58
N VAL A 475 -55.92 -7.84 36.45
CA VAL A 475 -56.26 -7.28 35.15
C VAL A 475 -57.68 -7.72 34.82
N LYS A 476 -58.64 -6.77 34.79
CA LYS A 476 -59.96 -7.04 34.21
C LYS A 476 -59.75 -7.48 32.75
N PRO A 477 -60.35 -8.59 32.30
CA PRO A 477 -60.28 -8.98 30.90
C PRO A 477 -60.85 -7.85 30.05
N VAL A 478 -60.15 -7.49 28.98
CA VAL A 478 -60.60 -6.47 28.03
C VAL A 478 -61.86 -7.01 27.37
N LEU A 479 -63.01 -6.49 27.79
CA LEU A 479 -64.32 -6.83 27.22
C LEU A 479 -64.55 -5.89 26.04
N PHE A 480 -64.52 -6.43 24.83
CA PHE A 480 -64.92 -5.68 23.64
C PHE A 480 -66.45 -5.68 23.57
N ASP A 481 -67.06 -4.50 23.53
CA ASP A 481 -68.49 -4.37 23.25
C ASP A 481 -68.74 -4.55 21.74
N VAL A 482 -68.66 -5.80 21.30
CA VAL A 482 -68.80 -6.18 19.88
C VAL A 482 -70.17 -5.79 19.34
N ALA A 483 -71.18 -5.60 20.20
CA ALA A 483 -72.53 -5.19 19.80
C ALA A 483 -72.57 -3.77 19.22
N PHE A 484 -71.67 -2.88 19.65
CA PHE A 484 -71.57 -1.52 19.10
C PHE A 484 -71.29 -1.51 17.59
N ASN A 485 -70.51 -2.49 17.10
CA ASN A 485 -70.19 -2.63 15.68
C ASN A 485 -71.41 -3.01 14.81
N TYR A 486 -72.53 -3.42 15.43
CA TYR A 486 -73.74 -3.82 14.72
C TYR A 486 -74.86 -2.77 14.79
N ILE A 487 -74.66 -1.66 15.50
CA ILE A 487 -75.61 -0.53 15.51
C ILE A 487 -75.46 0.23 14.19
N HIS A 488 -76.33 -0.08 13.23
CA HIS A 488 -76.47 0.68 11.98
C HIS A 488 -77.70 1.58 12.09
N GLN A 489 -77.55 2.89 11.83
CA GLN A 489 -78.70 3.76 11.58
C GLN A 489 -79.36 3.29 10.28
N GLN A 490 -80.69 3.20 10.26
CA GLN A 490 -81.48 2.54 9.21
C GLN A 490 -81.36 3.13 7.79
N ASP A 491 -80.52 4.14 7.55
CA ASP A 491 -80.45 4.86 6.27
C ASP A 491 -79.03 5.05 5.68
N GLN A 492 -78.06 4.16 5.93
CA GLN A 492 -76.80 4.15 5.17
C GLN A 492 -76.38 2.77 4.62
N PRO A 493 -75.93 2.69 3.34
CA PRO A 493 -75.56 1.44 2.68
C PRO A 493 -74.20 0.88 3.17
N GLN A 494 -74.15 -0.44 3.35
CA GLN A 494 -72.99 -1.18 3.86
C GLN A 494 -71.78 -1.21 2.89
N PRO A 495 -70.54 -0.99 3.37
CA PRO A 495 -69.33 -1.37 2.66
C PRO A 495 -69.04 -2.88 2.76
N GLN A 496 -68.62 -3.45 1.63
CA GLN A 496 -68.34 -4.88 1.42
C GLN A 496 -67.18 -5.41 2.27
N GLN A 497 -67.35 -6.64 2.80
CA GLN A 497 -66.33 -7.41 3.52
C GLN A 497 -65.19 -7.81 2.56
N GLN A 498 -63.95 -7.41 2.85
CA GLN A 498 -62.75 -8.02 2.28
C GLN A 498 -62.28 -9.18 3.17
N ALA A 499 -62.12 -10.33 2.52
CA ALA A 499 -61.71 -11.60 3.10
C ALA A 499 -60.29 -11.55 3.67
N THR A 500 -60.11 -12.18 4.83
CA THR A 500 -58.82 -12.49 5.46
C THR A 500 -58.11 -13.63 4.71
N PRO A 501 -56.79 -13.53 4.46
CA PRO A 501 -56.03 -14.64 3.89
C PRO A 501 -55.72 -15.72 4.95
N SER A 502 -56.08 -16.96 4.63
CA SER A 502 -55.79 -18.18 5.39
C SER A 502 -54.33 -18.61 5.27
N VAL A 503 -53.63 -18.72 6.41
CA VAL A 503 -52.31 -19.36 6.51
C VAL A 503 -52.48 -20.88 6.39
N THR A 504 -51.97 -21.47 5.30
CA THR A 504 -51.98 -22.93 5.08
C THR A 504 -50.59 -23.50 5.33
N LYS A 505 -50.54 -24.58 6.12
CA LYS A 505 -49.35 -25.39 6.46
C LYS A 505 -48.74 -26.02 5.21
N ALA A 506 -47.41 -26.08 5.16
CA ALA A 506 -46.66 -26.81 4.13
C ALA A 506 -46.29 -28.23 4.63
N GLN A 507 -46.70 -29.26 3.88
CA GLN A 507 -46.03 -30.56 3.81
C GLN A 507 -46.07 -31.09 2.36
N VAL A 508 -44.86 -31.28 1.81
CA VAL A 508 -44.32 -32.34 0.94
C VAL A 508 -45.25 -33.08 -0.05
N GLY A 509 -44.85 -33.11 -1.33
CA GLY A 509 -45.15 -34.25 -2.22
C GLY A 509 -45.19 -33.98 -3.74
N ASN A 510 -44.10 -34.37 -4.42
CA ASN A 510 -43.97 -34.93 -5.79
C ASN A 510 -44.33 -34.18 -7.09
N GLU A 511 -43.26 -34.04 -7.90
CA GLU A 511 -43.06 -34.45 -9.30
C GLU A 511 -43.80 -33.80 -10.50
N ALA A 512 -42.95 -33.28 -11.38
CA ALA A 512 -42.87 -33.50 -12.84
C ALA A 512 -43.71 -32.66 -13.83
N ASN A 513 -42.93 -31.96 -14.67
CA ASN A 513 -43.09 -31.70 -16.11
C ASN A 513 -44.29 -30.91 -16.63
N SER A 514 -44.01 -29.71 -17.18
CA SER A 514 -44.07 -29.51 -18.64
C SER A 514 -43.53 -28.14 -19.05
N SER A 515 -42.65 -28.19 -20.05
CA SER A 515 -42.21 -27.09 -20.91
C SER A 515 -43.36 -26.55 -21.77
N ASP A 516 -43.44 -25.23 -21.98
CA ASP A 516 -43.19 -24.67 -23.32
C ASP A 516 -43.00 -23.15 -23.39
N LYS A 517 -42.31 -22.79 -24.47
CA LYS A 517 -41.72 -21.50 -24.85
C LYS A 517 -42.72 -20.37 -25.11
N LYS A 518 -42.24 -19.12 -24.94
CA LYS A 518 -42.43 -18.07 -25.97
C LYS A 518 -41.18 -17.23 -26.15
N LYS A 519 -40.74 -17.20 -27.42
CA LYS A 519 -39.69 -16.38 -28.02
C LYS A 519 -40.21 -14.97 -28.34
N GLY A 520 -39.26 -14.04 -28.47
CA GLY A 520 -39.41 -12.76 -29.17
C GLY A 520 -38.92 -11.61 -28.29
N PHE A 521 -38.16 -10.64 -28.77
CA PHE A 521 -37.78 -10.26 -30.12
C PHE A 521 -36.83 -9.06 -29.91
N PHE A 522 -35.54 -9.12 -30.25
CA PHE A 522 -34.72 -7.92 -30.57
C PHE A 522 -33.34 -8.38 -31.03
N GLY A 523 -33.23 -8.57 -32.34
CA GLY A 523 -31.98 -8.72 -33.07
C GLY A 523 -32.10 -7.88 -34.34
N ILE A 524 -31.70 -6.61 -34.25
CA ILE A 524 -31.42 -5.74 -35.41
C ILE A 524 -30.19 -4.94 -35.00
N PHE A 525 -29.04 -5.30 -35.58
CA PHE A 525 -27.97 -4.45 -36.08
C PHE A 525 -26.69 -5.28 -36.19
N GLY A 526 -26.57 -5.96 -37.34
CA GLY A 526 -25.30 -6.41 -37.87
C GLY A 526 -24.90 -5.48 -39.01
N ARG A 527 -23.71 -4.89 -38.89
CA ARG A 527 -22.69 -4.87 -39.93
C ARG A 527 -21.33 -4.65 -39.28
#